data_AF-A0A8T5B4M1-F1
#
_entry.id   AF-A0A8T5B4M1-F1
#
_cell.length_a   1.000
_cell.length_b   1.000
_cell.length_c   1.000
_cell.angle_alpha   90.00
_cell.angle_beta   90.00
_cell.angle_gamma   90.00
#
_symmetry.space_group_name_H-M   'P 1'
#
loop_
_entity.id
_entity.type
_entity.pdbx_description
1 polymer ?
#
loop_
_entity_poly.entity_id
_entity_poly.type
_entity_poly.pdbx_seq_one_letter_code
_entity_poly.pdbx_strand_id
1 'polypeptide(L)'
;MGIHILAEFLGVDQEKISRVERTREILDRVVSRSGFRAISSSFHQFEPYGVSAVYLLAESHLSVHTWPEYGYVALDIFSCGGEEPAHIAYELLVEEFQPKVAERRVIRRNLYEKVGAKNTG
;
A
#
# COMPACT_ATOMS: atom_id res chain seq x y z
N MET A 1 -5.34 -17.94 1.55
CA MET A 1 -4.06 -17.28 1.90
C MET A 1 -4.06 -15.82 1.45
N GLY A 2 -3.44 -14.96 2.26
CA GLY A 2 -3.22 -13.55 1.97
C GLY A 2 -1.94 -13.06 2.65
N ILE A 3 -1.35 -11.99 2.12
CA ILE A 3 -0.15 -11.35 2.67
C ILE A 3 -0.39 -9.88 2.93
N HIS A 4 0.24 -9.38 3.99
CA HIS A 4 0.29 -7.97 4.33
C HIS A 4 1.75 -7.53 4.25
N ILE A 5 2.06 -6.71 3.25
CA ILE A 5 3.36 -6.07 3.08
C ILE A 5 3.30 -4.74 3.84
N LEU A 6 4.17 -4.59 4.82
CA LEU A 6 4.47 -3.31 5.47
C LEU A 6 5.74 -2.79 4.81
N ALA A 7 5.72 -1.59 4.27
CA ALA A 7 6.88 -1.02 3.57
C ALA A 7 7.15 0.42 3.97
N GLU A 8 8.43 0.76 3.92
CA GLU A 8 8.98 2.06 4.30
C GLU A 8 9.91 2.54 3.19
N PHE A 9 9.63 3.72 2.66
CA PHE A 9 10.41 4.34 1.60
C PHE A 9 11.07 5.62 2.12
N LEU A 10 12.35 5.80 1.80
CA LEU A 10 13.11 6.98 2.18
C LEU A 10 13.82 7.60 0.96
N GLY A 11 13.89 8.94 0.96
CA GLY A 11 14.48 9.71 -0.13
C GLY A 11 13.57 9.84 -1.36
N VAL A 12 12.25 9.82 -1.14
CA VAL A 12 11.25 10.08 -2.17
C VAL A 12 11.18 11.59 -2.47
N ASP A 13 11.00 11.92 -3.75
CA ASP A 13 10.81 13.31 -4.20
C ASP A 13 9.58 13.95 -3.54
N GLN A 14 9.79 15.10 -2.89
CA GLN A 14 8.74 15.83 -2.17
C GLN A 14 7.58 16.21 -3.09
N GLU A 15 7.81 16.51 -4.37
CA GLU A 15 6.73 16.86 -5.29
C GLU A 15 5.72 15.73 -5.47
N LYS A 16 6.18 14.48 -5.37
CA LYS A 16 5.33 13.28 -5.50
C LYS A 16 4.45 13.03 -4.28
N ILE A 17 4.86 13.51 -3.10
CA ILE A 17 4.29 13.09 -1.82
C ILE A 17 3.72 14.23 -0.97
N SER A 18 3.87 15.48 -1.41
CA SER A 18 3.41 16.66 -0.65
C SER A 18 1.90 16.89 -0.75
N ARG A 19 1.32 16.56 -1.90
CA ARG A 19 -0.03 16.97 -2.28
C ARG A 19 -0.90 15.78 -2.69
N VAL A 20 -2.17 15.83 -2.29
CA VAL A 20 -3.17 14.80 -2.60
C VAL A 20 -3.30 14.60 -4.10
N GLU A 21 -3.29 15.67 -4.89
CA GLU A 21 -3.48 15.61 -6.34
C GLU A 21 -2.43 14.69 -6.97
N ARG A 22 -1.14 14.93 -6.66
CA ARG A 22 -0.04 14.14 -7.22
C ARG A 22 0.04 12.74 -6.65
N THR A 23 -0.15 12.60 -5.33
CA THR A 23 -0.10 11.30 -4.66
C THR A 23 -1.23 10.40 -5.17
N ARG A 24 -2.45 10.94 -5.35
CA ARG A 24 -3.60 10.21 -5.90
C ARG A 24 -3.33 9.68 -7.30
N GLU A 25 -2.79 10.52 -8.20
CA GLU A 25 -2.46 10.08 -9.56
C GLU A 25 -1.54 8.85 -9.59
N ILE A 26 -0.54 8.84 -8.71
CA ILE A 26 0.39 7.71 -8.56
C ILE A 26 -0.34 6.48 -8.05
N LEU A 27 -1.10 6.62 -6.95
CA LEU A 27 -1.75 5.47 -6.31
C LEU A 27 -2.88 4.88 -7.19
N ASP A 28 -3.61 5.70 -7.93
CA ASP A 28 -4.63 5.23 -8.88
C ASP A 28 -4.01 4.39 -10.01
N ARG A 29 -2.83 4.78 -10.50
CA ARG A 29 -2.07 3.97 -11.48
C ARG A 29 -1.60 2.65 -10.88
N VAL A 30 -1.10 2.65 -9.64
CA VAL A 30 -0.68 1.44 -8.94
C VAL A 30 -1.87 0.49 -8.76
N VAL A 31 -2.99 0.98 -8.24
CA VAL A 31 -4.18 0.15 -7.97
C VAL A 31 -4.75 -0.43 -9.25
N SER A 32 -4.83 0.36 -10.33
CA SER A 32 -5.34 -0.12 -11.62
C SER A 32 -4.43 -1.15 -12.30
N ARG A 33 -3.10 -1.05 -12.13
CA ARG A 33 -2.12 -1.96 -12.77
C ARG A 33 -1.75 -3.18 -11.93
N SER A 34 -2.06 -3.19 -10.63
CA SER A 34 -1.73 -4.29 -9.71
C SER A 34 -2.74 -5.44 -9.72
N GLY A 35 -3.85 -5.31 -10.47
CA GLY A 35 -4.93 -6.30 -10.45
C GLY A 35 -5.85 -6.20 -9.24
N PHE A 36 -5.67 -5.18 -8.40
CA PHE A 36 -6.60 -4.90 -7.31
C PHE A 36 -7.93 -4.36 -7.83
N ARG A 37 -9.02 -4.77 -7.17
CA ARG A 37 -10.35 -4.20 -7.36
C ARG A 37 -10.66 -3.24 -6.21
N ALA A 38 -10.54 -1.93 -6.45
CA ALA A 38 -10.96 -0.92 -5.49
C ALA A 38 -12.49 -0.87 -5.36
N ILE A 39 -12.98 -0.83 -4.12
CA ILE A 39 -14.38 -0.53 -3.78
C ILE A 39 -14.55 0.98 -3.59
N SER A 40 -13.64 1.59 -2.84
CA SER A 40 -13.62 3.02 -2.58
C SER A 40 -12.22 3.46 -2.18
N SER A 41 -11.99 4.78 -2.17
CA SER A 41 -10.75 5.40 -1.73
C SER A 41 -11.03 6.68 -0.96
N SER A 42 -10.19 6.99 0.03
CA SER A 42 -10.24 8.26 0.77
C SER A 42 -8.85 8.85 0.86
N PHE A 43 -8.79 10.19 0.77
CA PHE A 43 -7.56 10.97 0.80
C PHE A 43 -7.73 12.15 1.74
N HIS A 44 -6.68 12.46 2.47
CA HIS A 44 -6.62 13.65 3.31
C HIS A 44 -5.32 14.40 3.05
N GLN A 45 -5.44 15.70 2.81
CA GLN A 45 -4.33 16.64 2.71
C GLN A 45 -4.06 17.24 4.08
N PHE A 46 -2.82 17.13 4.56
CA PHE A 46 -2.36 17.88 5.73
C PHE A 46 -1.73 19.21 5.33
N GLU A 47 -1.71 20.14 6.28
CA GLU A 47 -1.07 21.45 6.13
C GLU A 47 0.18 21.50 7.02
N PRO A 48 1.30 22.08 6.55
CA PRO A 48 1.47 22.71 5.23
C PRO A 48 1.63 21.71 4.06
N TYR A 49 1.88 20.43 4.33
CA TYR A 49 2.06 19.37 3.34
C TYR A 49 1.84 17.99 3.97
N GLY A 50 1.82 16.95 3.14
CA GLY A 50 1.68 15.56 3.56
C GLY A 50 0.29 14.99 3.26
N VAL A 51 0.23 13.68 3.06
CA VAL A 51 -0.95 12.97 2.58
C VAL A 51 -1.17 11.70 3.37
N SER A 52 -2.42 11.46 3.77
CA SER A 52 -2.91 10.13 4.13
C SER A 52 -3.88 9.64 3.06
N ALA A 53 -3.69 8.41 2.59
CA ALA A 53 -4.58 7.77 1.63
C ALA A 53 -4.90 6.34 2.06
N VAL A 54 -6.12 5.90 1.76
CA VAL A 54 -6.55 4.52 1.92
C VAL A 54 -7.44 4.11 0.77
N TYR A 55 -7.20 2.91 0.22
CA TYR A 55 -8.09 2.22 -0.68
C TYR A 55 -8.72 1.05 0.06
N LEU A 56 -10.04 1.02 0.08
CA LEU A 56 -10.78 -0.18 0.45
C LEU A 56 -10.81 -1.09 -0.78
N LEU A 57 -10.16 -2.25 -0.66
CA LEU A 57 -10.10 -3.23 -1.74
C LEU A 57 -11.16 -4.31 -1.50
N ALA A 58 -11.58 -4.96 -2.58
CA ALA A 58 -12.54 -6.06 -2.56
C ALA A 58 -12.29 -7.07 -1.44
N GLU A 59 -11.01 -7.36 -1.18
CA GLU A 59 -10.60 -8.38 -0.25
C GLU A 59 -9.42 -7.93 0.62
N SER A 60 -9.33 -6.66 1.06
CA SER A 60 -8.23 -6.13 1.91
C SER A 60 -8.19 -4.57 1.91
N HIS A 61 -7.01 -3.95 1.88
CA HIS A 61 -6.77 -2.51 1.78
C HIS A 61 -5.35 -2.21 1.28
N LEU A 62 -5.17 -0.99 0.79
CA LEU A 62 -3.88 -0.32 0.59
C LEU A 62 -3.91 1.00 1.36
N SER A 63 -2.94 1.28 2.24
CA SER A 63 -2.81 2.60 2.88
C SER A 63 -1.43 3.21 2.69
N VAL A 64 -1.40 4.54 2.63
CA VAL A 64 -0.20 5.34 2.38
C VAL A 64 -0.22 6.57 3.28
N HIS A 65 0.92 6.83 3.94
CA HIS A 65 1.14 8.03 4.73
C HIS A 65 2.47 8.66 4.32
N THR A 66 2.49 9.97 4.09
CA THR A 66 3.68 10.68 3.61
C THR A 66 4.16 11.75 4.59
N TRP A 67 5.49 11.90 4.66
CA TRP A 67 6.18 12.98 5.36
C TRP A 67 7.20 13.62 4.41
N PRO A 68 6.77 14.59 3.59
CA PRO A 68 7.62 15.27 2.61
C PRO A 68 8.90 15.87 3.18
N GLU A 69 8.83 16.44 4.38
CA GLU A 69 9.96 17.04 5.09
C GLU A 69 11.12 16.05 5.33
N TYR A 70 10.82 14.75 5.37
CA TYR A 70 11.81 13.69 5.50
C TYR A 70 12.01 12.88 4.21
N GLY A 71 11.26 13.20 3.14
CA GLY A 71 11.22 12.38 1.92
C GLY A 71 10.76 10.94 2.22
N TYR A 72 9.86 10.78 3.19
CA TYR A 72 9.49 9.49 3.78
C TYR A 72 8.05 9.10 3.44
N VAL A 73 7.84 7.80 3.18
CA VAL A 73 6.51 7.23 2.93
C VAL A 73 6.37 5.90 3.66
N ALA A 74 5.30 5.74 4.43
CA ALA A 74 4.89 4.48 5.02
C ALA A 74 3.73 3.88 4.23
N LEU A 75 3.79 2.58 3.97
CA LEU A 75 2.87 1.86 3.09
C LEU A 75 2.40 0.54 3.74
N ASP A 76 1.11 0.25 3.60
CA ASP A 76 0.52 -1.04 3.90
C ASP A 76 -0.17 -1.59 2.66
N ILE A 77 0.24 -2.77 2.20
CA ILE A 77 -0.39 -3.47 1.09
C ILE A 77 -0.90 -4.80 1.62
N PHE A 78 -2.18 -4.88 1.90
CA PHE A 78 -2.81 -6.13 2.28
C PHE A 78 -3.53 -6.72 1.06
N SER A 79 -3.42 -8.03 0.83
CA SER A 79 -4.22 -8.77 -0.14
C SER A 79 -4.71 -10.08 0.46
N CYS A 80 -6.00 -10.39 0.29
CA CYS A 80 -6.55 -11.73 0.47
C CYS A 80 -6.83 -12.36 -0.91
N GLY A 81 -6.85 -13.68 -1.00
CA GLY A 81 -7.18 -14.39 -2.23
C GLY A 81 -6.00 -14.63 -3.18
N GLY A 82 -4.84 -14.02 -2.91
CA GLY A 82 -3.59 -14.22 -3.64
C GLY A 82 -2.46 -13.33 -3.11
N GLU A 83 -1.21 -13.66 -3.42
CA GLU A 83 -0.04 -12.85 -3.02
C GLU A 83 0.43 -11.92 -4.16
N GLU A 84 0.11 -12.28 -5.41
CA GLU A 84 0.59 -11.61 -6.62
C GLU A 84 0.18 -10.13 -6.70
N PRO A 85 -1.10 -9.73 -6.47
CA PRO A 85 -1.48 -8.31 -6.53
C PRO A 85 -0.71 -7.43 -5.54
N ALA A 86 -0.43 -7.96 -4.34
CA ALA A 86 0.33 -7.22 -3.33
C ALA A 86 1.80 -7.02 -3.76
N HIS A 87 2.42 -8.04 -4.35
CA HIS A 87 3.77 -7.92 -4.89
C HIS A 87 3.84 -6.97 -6.08
N ILE A 88 2.91 -7.07 -7.05
CA ILE A 88 2.88 -6.15 -8.19
C ILE A 88 2.66 -4.71 -7.71
N ALA A 89 1.74 -4.48 -6.78
CA ALA A 89 1.52 -3.15 -6.22
C ALA A 89 2.79 -2.59 -5.56
N TYR A 90 3.52 -3.41 -4.78
CA TYR A 90 4.79 -2.98 -4.18
C TYR A 90 5.82 -2.56 -5.23
N GLU A 91 6.05 -3.39 -6.26
CA GLU A 91 7.05 -3.07 -7.29
C GLU A 91 6.66 -1.79 -8.05
N LEU A 92 5.37 -1.61 -8.38
CA LEU A 92 4.87 -0.38 -9.00
C LEU A 92 5.03 0.85 -8.09
N LEU A 93 4.84 0.70 -6.77
CA LEU A 93 5.05 1.78 -5.81
C LEU A 93 6.53 2.19 -5.76
N VAL A 94 7.45 1.22 -5.81
CA VAL A 94 8.89 1.51 -5.91
C VAL A 94 9.21 2.23 -7.23
N GLU A 95 8.66 1.78 -8.35
CA GLU A 95 8.85 2.42 -9.67
C GLU A 95 8.31 3.86 -9.72
N GLU A 96 7.12 4.09 -9.18
CA GLU A 96 6.45 5.40 -9.25
C GLU A 96 7.07 6.41 -8.25
N PHE A 97 7.31 5.99 -7.01
CA PHE A 97 7.89 6.88 -6.00
C PHE A 97 9.41 7.06 -6.16
N GLN A 98 10.11 6.07 -6.73
CA GLN A 98 11.57 6.08 -6.92
C GLN A 98 12.34 6.45 -5.63
N PRO A 99 12.10 5.73 -4.52
CA PRO A 99 12.83 6.01 -3.29
C PRO A 99 14.32 5.68 -3.43
N LYS A 100 15.16 6.33 -2.64
CA LYS A 100 16.59 5.96 -2.52
C LYS A 100 16.76 4.67 -1.72
N VAL A 101 15.88 4.44 -0.74
CA VAL A 101 15.86 3.24 0.09
C VAL A 101 14.42 2.75 0.17
N ALA A 102 14.22 1.46 -0.05
CA ALA A 102 12.93 0.79 0.10
C ALA A 102 13.11 -0.45 0.97
N GLU A 103 12.44 -0.47 2.12
CA GLU A 103 12.38 -1.64 3.00
C GLU A 103 10.96 -2.22 3.01
N ARG A 104 10.86 -3.54 3.17
CA ARG A 104 9.56 -4.21 3.32
C ARG A 104 9.64 -5.38 4.28
N ARG A 105 8.56 -5.60 5.01
CA ARG A 105 8.28 -6.80 5.78
C ARG A 105 7.01 -7.44 5.28
N VAL A 106 7.07 -8.75 5.00
CA VAL A 106 5.90 -9.52 4.57
C VAL A 106 5.36 -10.33 5.74
N ILE A 107 4.08 -10.16 6.04
CA ILE A 107 3.36 -10.91 7.06
C ILE A 107 2.32 -11.80 6.37
N ARG A 108 2.40 -13.11 6.58
CA ARG A 108 1.35 -14.03 6.13
C ARG A 108 0.13 -13.94 7.04
N ARG A 109 -1.03 -13.68 6.46
CA ARG A 109 -2.32 -13.57 7.15
C ARG A 109 -3.11 -14.86 6.91
N ASN A 110 -2.81 -15.90 7.70
CA ASN A 110 -3.39 -17.24 7.55
C ASN A 110 -3.85 -17.88 8.88
N LEU A 111 -3.86 -17.12 9.98
CA LEU A 111 -4.26 -17.64 11.30
C LEU A 111 -5.71 -18.17 11.31
N TYR A 112 -6.61 -17.58 10.52
CA TYR A 112 -8.00 -18.04 10.40
C TYR A 112 -8.12 -19.41 9.73
N GLU A 113 -7.15 -19.82 8.91
CA GLU A 113 -7.13 -21.15 8.28
C GLU A 113 -6.90 -22.26 9.34
N LYS A 114 -6.24 -21.93 10.47
CA LYS A 114 -6.06 -22.86 11.60
C LYS A 114 -7.36 -23.16 12.37
N VAL A 115 -8.40 -22.35 12.17
CA VAL A 115 -9.72 -22.57 12.79
C VAL A 115 -10.47 -23.70 12.06
N GLY A 116 -10.33 -23.82 10.74
CA GLY A 116 -10.98 -24.87 9.94
C GLY A 116 -10.34 -26.26 10.07
N ALA A 117 -9.03 -26.33 10.34
CA ALA A 117 -8.30 -27.60 10.44
C ALA A 117 -8.57 -28.42 11.72
N LYS A 118 -9.27 -27.84 12.72
CA LYS A 118 -9.58 -28.53 13.99
C LYS A 118 -10.93 -29.26 14.00
N ASN A 119 -11.73 -29.16 12.94
CA ASN A 119 -13.08 -29.76 12.87
C ASN A 119 -13.15 -31.02 11.99
N THR A 120 -12.01 -31.63 11.63
CA THR A 120 -11.94 -32.88 10.85
C THR A 120 -11.30 -34.03 11.62
N GLY A 121 -11.43 -34.05 12.95
CA GLY A 121 -11.01 -35.14 13.82
C GLY A 121 -12.20 -35.93 14.35
#